data_AF-A0A7Y6I2I7-F1
#
_entry.id   AF-A0A7Y6I2I7-F1
#
_cell.length_a   1.000
_cell.length_b   1.000
_cell.length_c   1.000
_cell.angle_alpha   90.00
_cell.angle_beta   90.00
_cell.angle_gamma   90.00
#
_symmetry.space_group_name_H-M   'P 1'
#
loop_
_entity.id
_entity.type
_entity.pdbx_description
1 polymer ?
#
loop_
_entity_poly.entity_id
_entity_poly.type
_entity_poly.pdbx_seq_one_letter_code
_entity_poly.pdbx_strand_id
1 'polypeptide(L)'
;MTSGGTAHGRDPGTADAVRPRVAVSSCLLGEPVRFNGGHSRDRFLSGPLDPYVDWVPVCPEMELGLGTPRETLRLERSPSGPRLMTRKTRADLTGRMTALAEARAATLDVDGYVFKARSPTCGVHGIPLYPGEDGPPLDRRQRGVFAAAVVEAHPLLPVEDEGRLNDAMLREAFVERIFAHARLRALLGGDWRARDLVAFHTRHKMQLLAHDPAGHRAAGAVVARAGALPREETAAAYAGAFRAALAHRARPGRNVNALQHCLGMLGLDRARRDHLAGVIGSYRAGLVPLSVPAALIRHDAEGEENQGAAYVRRQTFLSPYPDELVLRHHVAA
;
A
#
# COMPACT_ATOMS: atom_id res chain seq x y z
N MET A 1 -25.98 -37.34 -17.75
CA MET A 1 -24.51 -37.41 -17.78
C MET A 1 -23.99 -36.02 -17.50
N THR A 2 -23.82 -35.70 -16.22
CA THR A 2 -23.40 -34.39 -15.71
C THR A 2 -21.90 -34.47 -15.40
N SER A 3 -21.09 -33.81 -16.23
CA SER A 3 -19.64 -33.69 -16.05
C SER A 3 -19.35 -32.70 -14.92
N GLY A 4 -18.73 -33.21 -13.86
CA GLY A 4 -18.36 -32.48 -12.65
C GLY A 4 -17.25 -31.45 -12.89
N GLY A 5 -17.46 -30.26 -12.35
CA GLY A 5 -16.41 -29.27 -12.16
C GLY A 5 -15.52 -29.70 -10.98
N THR A 6 -14.25 -29.93 -11.28
CA THR A 6 -13.20 -30.17 -10.29
C THR A 6 -12.98 -28.92 -9.46
N ALA A 7 -13.50 -28.91 -8.24
CA ALA A 7 -13.11 -28.00 -7.19
C ALA A 7 -11.60 -28.18 -6.92
N HIS A 8 -10.80 -27.17 -7.25
CA HIS A 8 -9.41 -27.10 -6.79
C HIS A 8 -9.42 -26.95 -5.27
N GLY A 9 -8.97 -28.01 -4.59
CA GLY A 9 -8.78 -28.04 -3.15
C GLY A 9 -7.80 -26.95 -2.73
N ARG A 10 -8.18 -26.18 -1.72
CA ARG A 10 -7.29 -25.25 -1.03
C ARG A 10 -6.26 -26.05 -0.24
N ASP A 11 -4.99 -25.73 -0.44
CA ASP A 11 -3.91 -26.21 0.39
C ASP A 11 -4.06 -25.66 1.83
N PRO A 12 -4.16 -26.49 2.88
CA PRO A 12 -4.38 -26.04 4.26
C PRO A 12 -3.12 -25.45 4.94
N GLY A 13 -2.04 -25.17 4.19
CA GLY A 13 -0.74 -24.72 4.73
C GLY A 13 -0.59 -23.22 5.01
N THR A 14 -1.51 -22.34 4.60
CA THR A 14 -1.44 -20.90 4.90
C THR A 14 -2.34 -20.53 6.07
N ALA A 15 -1.89 -20.83 7.28
CA ALA A 15 -2.39 -20.06 8.42
C ALA A 15 -2.10 -18.56 8.14
N ASP A 16 -3.14 -17.74 8.11
CA ASP A 16 -3.09 -16.28 8.39
C ASP A 16 -2.92 -15.25 7.23
N ALA A 17 -3.46 -15.48 6.02
CA ALA A 17 -3.46 -14.45 4.96
C ALA A 17 -4.52 -13.34 5.21
N VAL A 18 -4.20 -12.38 6.08
CA VAL A 18 -5.03 -11.18 6.30
C VAL A 18 -5.21 -10.42 4.98
N ARG A 19 -6.47 -10.20 4.57
CA ARG A 19 -6.82 -9.40 3.40
C ARG A 19 -6.76 -7.90 3.72
N PRO A 20 -6.02 -7.09 2.95
CA PRO A 20 -6.07 -5.64 3.09
C PRO A 20 -7.44 -5.08 2.75
N ARG A 21 -7.93 -4.14 3.56
CA ARG A 21 -9.10 -3.32 3.24
C ARG A 21 -8.62 -2.12 2.44
N VAL A 22 -9.04 -1.98 1.18
CA VAL A 22 -8.51 -0.93 0.30
C VAL A 22 -9.66 -0.06 -0.20
N ALA A 23 -9.64 1.22 0.15
CA ALA A 23 -10.54 2.18 -0.46
C ALA A 23 -10.19 2.37 -1.93
N VAL A 24 -11.20 2.47 -2.79
CA VAL A 24 -10.98 2.60 -4.23
C VAL A 24 -12.04 3.48 -4.86
N SER A 25 -11.63 4.36 -5.76
CA SER A 25 -12.58 5.08 -6.61
C SER A 25 -13.41 4.06 -7.40
N SER A 26 -14.71 3.95 -7.12
CA SER A 26 -15.51 2.79 -7.56
C SER A 26 -15.56 2.60 -9.09
N CYS A 27 -15.39 3.67 -9.86
CA CYS A 27 -15.26 3.58 -11.32
C CYS A 27 -14.06 2.74 -11.78
N LEU A 28 -13.02 2.58 -10.94
CA LEU A 28 -11.86 1.72 -11.18
C LEU A 28 -12.18 0.23 -11.01
N LEU A 29 -13.27 -0.12 -10.33
CA LEU A 29 -13.77 -1.50 -10.25
C LEU A 29 -14.77 -1.84 -11.36
N GLY A 30 -15.14 -0.87 -12.19
CA GLY A 30 -16.09 -1.06 -13.29
C GLY A 30 -17.49 -0.46 -13.06
N GLU A 31 -17.72 0.16 -11.91
CA GLU A 31 -19.00 0.81 -11.63
C GLU A 31 -19.27 1.98 -12.61
N PRO A 32 -20.49 2.09 -13.18
CA PRO A 32 -20.85 3.11 -14.18
C PRO A 32 -21.13 4.49 -13.55
N VAL A 33 -20.21 4.97 -12.69
CA VAL A 33 -20.40 6.18 -11.86
C VAL A 33 -19.67 7.41 -12.40
N ARG A 34 -19.03 7.33 -13.56
CA ARG A 34 -18.37 8.50 -14.16
C ARG A 34 -19.41 9.50 -14.65
N PHE A 35 -18.98 10.75 -14.82
CA PHE A 35 -19.82 11.84 -15.32
C PHE A 35 -20.58 11.50 -16.61
N ASN A 36 -20.02 10.63 -17.46
CA ASN A 36 -20.59 10.23 -18.75
C ASN A 36 -21.38 8.91 -18.72
N GLY A 37 -21.66 8.31 -17.56
CA GLY A 37 -22.33 7.00 -17.50
C GLY A 37 -21.41 5.79 -17.62
N GLY A 38 -20.13 5.99 -17.92
CA GLY A 38 -19.17 4.91 -18.09
C GLY A 38 -18.39 4.57 -16.81
N HIS A 39 -17.36 3.75 -16.99
CA HIS A 39 -16.40 3.38 -15.95
C HIS A 39 -14.95 3.68 -16.34
N SER A 40 -14.00 3.31 -15.48
CA SER A 40 -12.56 3.34 -15.72
C SER A 40 -11.89 2.11 -15.12
N ARG A 41 -12.53 0.94 -15.28
CA ARG A 41 -12.06 -0.35 -14.78
C ARG A 41 -10.55 -0.53 -15.00
N ASP A 42 -9.83 -0.68 -13.90
CA ASP A 42 -8.40 -0.95 -13.91
C ASP A 42 -8.15 -2.47 -13.88
N ARG A 43 -7.27 -2.95 -14.77
CA ARG A 43 -7.03 -4.39 -14.94
C ARG A 43 -6.24 -5.00 -13.79
N PHE A 44 -5.32 -4.25 -13.18
CA PHE A 44 -4.54 -4.76 -12.06
C PHE A 44 -5.42 -4.87 -10.81
N LEU A 45 -6.22 -3.83 -10.52
CA LEU A 45 -7.12 -3.80 -9.37
C LEU A 45 -8.23 -4.86 -9.49
N SER A 46 -8.95 -4.89 -10.61
CA SER A 46 -10.09 -5.81 -10.83
C SER A 46 -9.71 -7.21 -11.34
N GLY A 47 -8.42 -7.54 -11.28
CA GLY A 47 -7.85 -8.79 -11.77
C GLY A 47 -6.84 -9.33 -10.77
N PRO A 48 -5.52 -9.22 -11.01
CA PRO A 48 -4.48 -9.78 -10.13
C PRO A 48 -4.63 -9.46 -8.63
N LEU A 49 -5.00 -8.23 -8.25
CA LEU A 49 -5.08 -7.85 -6.84
C LEU A 49 -6.40 -8.26 -6.16
N ASP A 50 -7.50 -8.35 -6.93
CA ASP A 50 -8.86 -8.55 -6.44
C ASP A 50 -9.03 -9.75 -5.48
N PRO A 51 -8.47 -10.94 -5.74
CA PRO A 51 -8.63 -12.09 -4.85
C PRO A 51 -8.07 -11.84 -3.44
N TYR A 52 -7.13 -10.91 -3.30
CA TYR A 52 -6.35 -10.74 -2.09
C TYR A 52 -6.76 -9.57 -1.21
N VAL A 53 -7.69 -8.71 -1.67
CA VAL A 53 -8.10 -7.50 -0.96
C VAL A 53 -9.62 -7.43 -0.76
N ASP A 54 -10.03 -6.73 0.28
CA ASP A 54 -11.42 -6.34 0.51
C ASP A 54 -11.61 -4.88 0.04
N TRP A 55 -12.35 -4.69 -1.06
CA TRP A 55 -12.57 -3.36 -1.61
C TRP A 55 -13.60 -2.56 -0.80
N VAL A 56 -13.27 -1.30 -0.52
CA VAL A 56 -14.18 -0.28 0.00
C VAL A 56 -14.45 0.72 -1.13
N PRO A 57 -15.48 0.51 -1.98
CA PRO A 57 -15.76 1.37 -3.10
C PRO A 57 -16.26 2.75 -2.62
N VAL A 58 -15.70 3.81 -3.19
CA VAL A 58 -16.07 5.20 -2.86
C VAL A 58 -16.26 6.00 -4.15
N CYS A 59 -17.35 6.77 -4.24
CA CYS A 59 -17.54 7.76 -5.30
C CYS A 59 -18.08 9.05 -4.68
N PRO A 60 -17.20 10.03 -4.36
CA PRO A 60 -17.63 11.23 -3.67
C PRO A 60 -18.67 12.03 -4.45
N GLU A 61 -18.59 12.03 -5.78
CA GLU A 61 -19.54 12.73 -6.65
C GLU A 61 -20.96 12.11 -6.58
N MET A 62 -21.06 10.77 -6.46
CA MET A 62 -22.36 10.10 -6.27
C MET A 62 -22.90 10.33 -4.87
N GLU A 63 -22.04 10.25 -3.85
CA GLU A 63 -22.41 10.50 -2.45
C GLU A 63 -22.84 11.95 -2.19
N LEU A 64 -22.30 12.90 -2.97
CA LEU A 64 -22.76 14.29 -2.98
C LEU A 64 -24.14 14.47 -3.64
N GLY A 65 -24.68 13.43 -4.28
CA GLY A 65 -25.97 13.46 -4.96
C GLY A 65 -25.93 14.04 -6.37
N LEU A 66 -24.76 14.07 -7.04
CA LEU A 66 -24.68 14.60 -8.41
C LEU A 66 -25.26 13.65 -9.46
N GLY A 67 -25.39 12.36 -9.14
CA GLY A 67 -25.91 11.33 -10.04
C GLY A 67 -25.05 11.08 -11.28
N THR A 68 -25.57 10.27 -12.20
CA THR A 68 -24.94 9.95 -13.48
C THR A 68 -26.02 9.81 -14.57
N PRO A 69 -25.89 10.43 -15.75
CA PRO A 69 -24.81 11.35 -16.15
C PRO A 69 -24.88 12.69 -15.41
N ARG A 70 -23.75 13.39 -15.37
CA ARG A 70 -23.60 14.73 -14.78
C ARG A 70 -22.61 15.55 -15.58
N GLU A 71 -22.62 16.86 -15.41
CA GLU A 71 -21.62 17.71 -16.03
C GLU A 71 -20.22 17.53 -15.40
N THR A 72 -19.18 17.90 -16.15
CA THR A 72 -17.81 17.81 -15.68
C THR A 72 -17.51 18.88 -14.64
N LEU A 73 -16.69 18.53 -13.66
CA LEU A 73 -16.15 19.45 -12.66
C LEU A 73 -14.77 20.00 -13.10
N ARG A 74 -14.30 21.05 -12.45
CA ARG A 74 -12.90 21.54 -12.52
C ARG A 74 -12.52 22.32 -11.26
N LEU A 75 -11.22 22.53 -11.05
CA LEU A 75 -10.72 23.43 -10.02
C LEU A 75 -10.46 24.82 -10.60
N GLU A 76 -10.96 25.86 -9.94
CA GLU A 76 -10.74 27.26 -10.30
C GLU A 76 -10.05 28.01 -9.16
N ARG A 77 -9.17 28.96 -9.51
CA ARG A 77 -8.46 29.78 -8.53
C ARG A 77 -9.44 30.69 -7.80
N SER A 78 -9.25 30.83 -6.49
CA SER A 78 -9.92 31.83 -5.65
C SER A 78 -8.95 32.39 -4.61
N PRO A 79 -9.21 33.58 -4.04
CA PRO A 79 -8.41 34.13 -2.94
C PRO A 79 -8.28 33.20 -1.73
N SER A 80 -9.28 32.35 -1.49
CA SER A 80 -9.32 31.39 -0.37
C SER A 80 -8.79 29.99 -0.71
N GLY A 81 -8.21 29.80 -1.90
CA GLY A 81 -7.75 28.50 -2.40
C GLY A 81 -8.60 27.97 -3.58
N PRO A 82 -8.30 26.77 -4.11
CA PRO A 82 -9.02 26.20 -5.25
C PRO A 82 -10.50 25.92 -4.95
N ARG A 83 -11.40 26.35 -5.85
CA ARG A 83 -12.84 26.04 -5.81
C ARG A 83 -13.18 24.92 -6.77
N LEU A 84 -13.98 23.95 -6.32
CA LEU A 84 -14.53 22.89 -7.14
C LEU A 84 -15.82 23.37 -7.83
N MET A 85 -15.70 23.69 -9.11
CA MET A 85 -16.77 24.28 -9.89
C MET A 85 -17.33 23.28 -10.90
N THR A 86 -18.64 23.32 -11.08
CA THR A 86 -19.30 22.76 -12.26
C THR A 86 -19.00 23.62 -13.50
N ARG A 87 -18.88 23.01 -14.68
CA ARG A 87 -18.45 23.72 -15.90
C ARG A 87 -19.56 24.52 -16.58
N LYS A 88 -20.79 23.99 -16.63
CA LYS A 88 -21.96 24.57 -17.31
C LYS A 88 -22.81 25.40 -16.38
N THR A 89 -23.23 24.87 -15.24
CA THR A 89 -24.13 25.58 -14.31
C THR A 89 -23.41 26.57 -13.41
N ARG A 90 -22.07 26.49 -13.34
CA ARG A 90 -21.21 27.36 -12.52
C ARG A 90 -21.54 27.31 -11.02
N ALA A 91 -22.22 26.26 -10.58
CA ALA A 91 -22.38 25.92 -9.18
C ALA A 91 -21.02 25.62 -8.53
N ASP A 92 -20.80 26.24 -7.37
CA ASP A 92 -19.67 25.97 -6.49
C ASP A 92 -20.01 24.82 -5.55
N LEU A 93 -19.26 23.73 -5.67
CA LEU A 93 -19.43 22.52 -4.88
C LEU A 93 -18.38 22.37 -3.77
N THR A 94 -17.48 23.36 -3.61
CA THR A 94 -16.32 23.28 -2.71
C THR A 94 -16.74 22.93 -1.30
N GLY A 95 -17.61 23.75 -0.68
CA GLY A 95 -18.01 23.53 0.72
C GLY A 95 -18.71 22.18 0.95
N ARG A 96 -19.61 21.79 0.05
CA ARG A 96 -20.31 20.50 0.14
C ARG A 96 -19.34 19.32 0.00
N MET A 97 -18.41 19.40 -0.96
CA MET A 97 -17.42 18.34 -1.20
C MET A 97 -16.41 18.25 -0.05
N THR A 98 -15.96 19.38 0.49
CA THR A 98 -15.06 19.40 1.66
C THR A 98 -15.73 18.75 2.87
N ALA A 99 -16.97 19.13 3.19
CA ALA A 99 -17.71 18.54 4.31
C ALA A 99 -17.91 17.02 4.15
N LEU A 100 -18.25 16.57 2.94
CA LEU A 100 -18.34 15.13 2.62
C LEU A 100 -16.99 14.44 2.81
N ALA A 101 -15.91 15.05 2.33
CA ALA A 101 -14.57 14.48 2.41
C ALA A 101 -14.06 14.37 3.84
N GLU A 102 -14.30 15.39 4.67
CA GLU A 102 -13.97 15.39 6.11
C GLU A 102 -14.74 14.29 6.86
N ALA A 103 -16.06 14.18 6.63
CA ALA A 103 -16.88 13.15 7.25
C ALA A 103 -16.44 11.72 6.86
N ARG A 104 -16.05 11.54 5.59
CA ARG A 104 -15.49 10.26 5.12
C ARG A 104 -14.10 10.00 5.68
N ALA A 105 -13.22 11.00 5.72
CA ALA A 105 -11.90 10.86 6.28
C ALA A 105 -11.96 10.47 7.77
N ALA A 106 -12.87 11.07 8.55
CA ALA A 106 -13.01 10.76 9.97
C ALA A 106 -13.43 9.31 10.27
N THR A 107 -14.12 8.65 9.32
CA THR A 107 -14.64 7.29 9.47
C THR A 107 -13.89 6.25 8.64
N LEU A 108 -12.80 6.68 7.97
CA LEU A 108 -12.05 5.85 7.05
C LEU A 108 -11.17 4.85 7.81
N ASP A 109 -11.54 3.57 7.75
CA ASP A 109 -10.78 2.46 8.33
C ASP A 109 -10.32 1.49 7.22
N VAL A 110 -9.19 1.83 6.60
CA VAL A 110 -8.60 1.10 5.47
C VAL A 110 -7.07 1.03 5.58
N ASP A 111 -6.49 0.03 4.92
CA ASP A 111 -5.05 -0.21 4.86
C ASP A 111 -4.36 0.54 3.71
N GLY A 112 -5.14 1.05 2.74
CA GLY A 112 -4.68 1.90 1.63
C GLY A 112 -5.84 2.48 0.82
N TYR A 113 -5.53 3.38 -0.11
CA TYR A 113 -6.50 4.00 -1.01
C TYR A 113 -5.95 4.11 -2.45
N VAL A 114 -6.69 3.59 -3.44
CA VAL A 114 -6.45 3.87 -4.87
C VAL A 114 -7.47 4.86 -5.45
N PHE A 115 -6.98 6.04 -5.83
CA PHE A 115 -7.81 7.13 -6.36
C PHE A 115 -7.85 7.15 -7.88
N LYS A 116 -8.95 7.65 -8.45
CA LYS A 116 -9.06 7.93 -9.88
C LYS A 116 -8.20 9.14 -10.26
N ALA A 117 -7.18 8.94 -11.08
CA ALA A 117 -6.31 9.98 -11.61
C ALA A 117 -7.10 11.00 -12.45
N ARG A 118 -6.58 12.23 -12.49
CA ARG A 118 -7.11 13.36 -13.30
C ARG A 118 -8.56 13.79 -12.94
N SER A 119 -9.12 13.32 -11.82
CA SER A 119 -10.40 13.81 -11.30
C SER A 119 -10.18 15.07 -10.46
N PRO A 120 -10.92 16.17 -10.69
CA PRO A 120 -10.93 17.35 -9.81
C PRO A 120 -11.38 17.07 -8.37
N THR A 121 -12.01 15.93 -8.14
CA THR A 121 -12.47 15.49 -6.81
C THR A 121 -11.50 14.47 -6.21
N CYS A 122 -11.19 13.40 -6.95
CA CYS A 122 -10.46 12.25 -6.43
C CYS A 122 -8.97 12.26 -6.76
N GLY A 123 -8.52 12.99 -7.76
CA GLY A 123 -7.17 12.81 -8.26
C GLY A 123 -6.12 13.31 -7.27
N VAL A 124 -5.17 12.43 -6.95
CA VAL A 124 -4.13 12.67 -5.95
C VAL A 124 -2.98 13.53 -6.47
N HIS A 125 -2.79 13.57 -7.79
CA HIS A 125 -1.69 14.30 -8.43
C HIS A 125 -2.17 14.99 -9.72
N GLY A 126 -1.49 16.07 -10.10
CA GLY A 126 -1.56 16.57 -11.47
C GLY A 126 -2.87 17.29 -11.84
N ILE A 127 -3.65 17.74 -10.85
CA ILE A 127 -4.96 18.33 -11.13
C ILE A 127 -4.80 19.78 -11.62
N PRO A 128 -5.36 20.12 -12.80
CA PRO A 128 -5.24 21.47 -13.34
C PRO A 128 -6.02 22.50 -12.53
N LEU A 129 -5.40 23.66 -12.26
CA LEU A 129 -6.06 24.84 -11.71
C LEU A 129 -6.33 25.85 -12.83
N TYR A 130 -7.57 26.29 -12.97
CA TYR A 130 -7.95 27.28 -13.98
C TYR A 130 -8.09 28.68 -13.37
N PRO A 131 -7.85 29.77 -14.13
CA PRO A 131 -8.03 31.14 -13.62
C PRO A 131 -9.50 31.51 -13.41
N GLY A 132 -10.43 30.80 -14.06
CA GLY A 132 -11.86 31.04 -14.02
C GLY A 132 -12.55 30.24 -15.10
N GLU A 133 -13.48 30.88 -15.82
CA GLU A 133 -14.26 30.20 -16.86
C GLU A 133 -13.49 29.90 -18.14
N ASP A 134 -12.71 30.88 -18.56
CA ASP A 134 -11.91 30.83 -19.77
C ASP A 134 -10.41 30.79 -19.47
N GLY A 135 -9.64 30.36 -20.46
CA GLY A 135 -8.19 30.34 -20.42
C GLY A 135 -7.57 28.98 -20.08
N PRO A 136 -6.29 28.80 -20.40
CA PRO A 136 -5.56 27.58 -20.11
C PRO A 136 -5.38 27.39 -18.59
N PRO A 137 -5.09 26.17 -18.12
CA PRO A 137 -4.71 25.96 -16.73
C PRO A 137 -3.50 26.82 -16.34
N LEU A 138 -3.57 27.45 -15.18
CA LEU A 138 -2.47 28.19 -14.56
C LEU A 138 -1.34 27.25 -14.16
N ASP A 139 -1.70 26.11 -13.58
CA ASP A 139 -0.78 25.04 -13.21
C ASP A 139 -1.49 23.67 -13.22
N ARG A 140 -0.71 22.62 -12.95
CA ARG A 140 -1.19 21.23 -12.82
C ARG A 140 -0.61 20.56 -11.57
N ARG A 141 -0.53 21.30 -10.47
CA ARG A 141 0.08 20.82 -9.22
C ARG A 141 -0.93 20.50 -8.15
N GLN A 142 -2.21 20.70 -8.43
CA GLN A 142 -3.26 20.54 -7.44
C GLN A 142 -3.58 19.07 -7.18
N ARG A 143 -4.25 18.87 -6.06
CA ARG A 143 -4.94 17.65 -5.67
C ARG A 143 -6.44 17.90 -5.72
N GLY A 144 -7.24 16.89 -6.01
CA GLY A 144 -8.68 17.00 -5.95
C GLY A 144 -9.17 17.23 -4.51
N VAL A 145 -10.29 17.93 -4.35
CA VAL A 145 -10.77 18.38 -3.03
C VAL A 145 -10.97 17.22 -2.05
N PHE A 146 -11.57 16.12 -2.49
CA PHE A 146 -11.79 14.95 -1.64
C PHE A 146 -10.48 14.25 -1.29
N ALA A 147 -9.61 14.06 -2.28
CA ALA A 147 -8.32 13.42 -2.07
C ALA A 147 -7.39 14.23 -1.16
N ALA A 148 -7.50 15.56 -1.17
CA ALA A 148 -6.75 16.43 -0.27
C ALA A 148 -7.13 16.20 1.20
N ALA A 149 -8.42 16.24 1.52
CA ALA A 149 -8.89 16.01 2.89
C ALA A 149 -8.51 14.60 3.41
N VAL A 150 -8.63 13.55 2.58
CA VAL A 150 -8.25 12.19 2.98
C VAL A 150 -6.74 12.07 3.26
N VAL A 151 -5.90 12.65 2.41
CA VAL A 151 -4.44 12.57 2.57
C VAL A 151 -3.95 13.42 3.75
N GLU A 152 -4.58 14.57 3.98
CA GLU A 152 -4.28 15.43 5.12
C GLU A 152 -4.66 14.76 6.46
N ALA A 153 -5.84 14.13 6.52
CA ALA A 153 -6.29 13.41 7.70
C ALA A 153 -5.48 12.13 7.98
N HIS A 154 -4.96 11.48 6.92
CA HIS A 154 -4.26 10.19 7.02
C HIS A 154 -2.90 10.21 6.31
N PRO A 155 -1.91 10.99 6.80
CA PRO A 155 -0.65 11.23 6.09
C PRO A 155 0.23 9.97 5.92
N LEU A 156 0.01 8.94 6.74
CA LEU A 156 0.74 7.67 6.67
C LEU A 156 0.00 6.59 5.86
N LEU A 157 -1.22 6.85 5.40
CA LEU A 157 -1.98 5.91 4.58
C LEU A 157 -1.28 5.72 3.22
N PRO A 158 -1.09 4.48 2.74
CA PRO A 158 -0.63 4.23 1.38
C PRO A 158 -1.68 4.71 0.39
N VAL A 159 -1.31 5.68 -0.43
CA VAL A 159 -2.20 6.33 -1.40
C VAL A 159 -1.53 6.35 -2.76
N GLU A 160 -2.22 5.84 -3.77
CA GLU A 160 -1.77 5.88 -5.16
C GLU A 160 -2.95 6.17 -6.10
N ASP A 161 -2.65 6.46 -7.38
CA ASP A 161 -3.65 6.49 -8.47
C ASP A 161 -3.40 5.38 -9.48
N GLU A 162 -4.43 5.04 -10.27
CA GLU A 162 -4.33 3.95 -11.25
C GLU A 162 -3.26 4.21 -12.32
N GLY A 163 -2.91 5.47 -12.59
CA GLY A 163 -1.84 5.82 -13.52
C GLY A 163 -0.48 5.41 -12.98
N ARG A 164 -0.21 5.76 -11.72
CA ARG A 164 1.05 5.45 -11.01
C ARG A 164 1.23 3.97 -10.71
N LEU A 165 0.16 3.22 -10.51
CA LEU A 165 0.23 1.76 -10.35
C LEU A 165 0.67 1.00 -11.61
N ASN A 166 0.80 1.67 -12.76
CA ASN A 166 1.47 1.08 -13.93
C ASN A 166 2.99 1.03 -13.78
N ASP A 167 3.57 1.87 -12.92
CA ASP A 167 4.99 1.78 -12.57
C ASP A 167 5.21 0.60 -11.63
N ALA A 168 6.09 -0.32 -12.02
CA ALA A 168 6.31 -1.56 -11.29
C ALA A 168 6.83 -1.33 -9.86
N MET A 169 7.66 -0.31 -9.64
CA MET A 169 8.23 0.00 -8.33
C MET A 169 7.19 0.61 -7.40
N LEU A 170 6.38 1.55 -7.91
CA LEU A 170 5.31 2.17 -7.14
C LEU A 170 4.21 1.18 -6.78
N ARG A 171 3.81 0.33 -7.73
CA ARG A 171 2.86 -0.75 -7.50
C ARG A 171 3.35 -1.72 -6.44
N GLU A 172 4.61 -2.15 -6.52
CA GLU A 172 5.21 -3.02 -5.52
C GLU A 172 5.22 -2.38 -4.13
N ALA A 173 5.68 -1.12 -4.03
CA ALA A 173 5.73 -0.40 -2.76
C ALA A 173 4.32 -0.19 -2.16
N PHE A 174 3.33 0.10 -2.99
CA PHE A 174 1.94 0.23 -2.55
C PHE A 174 1.41 -1.10 -2.00
N VAL A 175 1.56 -2.19 -2.77
CA VAL A 175 1.10 -3.53 -2.38
C VAL A 175 1.80 -3.98 -1.09
N GLU A 176 3.12 -3.83 -1.00
CA GLU A 176 3.87 -4.16 0.22
C GLU A 176 3.33 -3.44 1.46
N ARG A 177 3.05 -2.13 1.33
CA ARG A 177 2.54 -1.32 2.44
C ARG A 177 1.13 -1.73 2.85
N ILE A 178 0.19 -1.94 1.92
CA ILE A 178 -1.19 -2.31 2.30
C ILE A 178 -1.23 -3.66 3.02
N PHE A 179 -0.40 -4.64 2.61
CA PHE A 179 -0.31 -5.92 3.30
C PHE A 179 0.33 -5.82 4.69
N ALA A 180 1.37 -4.98 4.83
CA ALA A 180 1.95 -4.72 6.14
C ALA A 180 0.98 -3.99 7.08
N HIS A 181 0.20 -3.04 6.56
CA HIS A 181 -0.84 -2.33 7.30
C HIS A 181 -1.97 -3.27 7.71
N ALA A 182 -2.40 -4.16 6.82
CA ALA A 182 -3.43 -5.15 7.12
C ALA A 182 -3.01 -6.10 8.25
N ARG A 183 -1.78 -6.63 8.20
CA ARG A 183 -1.24 -7.46 9.29
C ARG A 183 -1.15 -6.70 10.62
N LEU A 184 -0.77 -5.43 10.59
CA LEU A 184 -0.75 -4.58 11.78
C LEU A 184 -2.17 -4.36 12.33
N ARG A 185 -3.14 -4.06 11.46
CA ARG A 185 -4.56 -3.89 11.83
C ARG A 185 -5.12 -5.15 12.46
N ALA A 186 -4.84 -6.32 11.87
CA ALA A 186 -5.27 -7.60 12.42
C ALA A 186 -4.69 -7.87 13.83
N LEU A 187 -3.40 -7.60 14.04
CA LEU A 187 -2.78 -7.71 15.36
C LEU A 187 -3.46 -6.77 16.37
N LEU A 188 -3.53 -5.48 16.04
CA LEU A 188 -3.95 -4.45 17.00
C LEU A 188 -5.46 -4.46 17.26
N GLY A 189 -6.27 -4.98 16.32
CA GLY A 189 -7.71 -5.14 16.48
C GLY A 189 -8.13 -6.40 17.26
N GLY A 190 -7.22 -7.35 17.48
CA GLY A 190 -7.48 -8.56 18.29
C GLY A 190 -7.13 -8.36 19.77
N ASP A 191 -7.17 -9.44 20.58
CA ASP A 191 -6.75 -9.44 21.99
C ASP A 191 -5.24 -9.76 22.15
N TRP A 192 -4.38 -8.83 21.73
CA TRP A 192 -2.93 -9.00 21.72
C TRP A 192 -2.27 -8.69 23.08
N ARG A 193 -1.16 -9.39 23.35
CA ARG A 193 -0.28 -9.18 24.50
C ARG A 193 1.09 -8.68 24.04
N ALA A 194 1.90 -8.17 24.97
CA ALA A 194 3.25 -7.65 24.64
C ALA A 194 4.11 -8.65 23.84
N ARG A 195 4.04 -9.95 24.13
CA ARG A 195 4.75 -11.01 23.38
C ARG A 195 4.33 -11.11 21.91
N ASP A 196 3.07 -10.81 21.60
CA ASP A 196 2.52 -10.89 20.25
C ASP A 196 3.04 -9.69 19.42
N LEU A 197 3.16 -8.52 20.06
CA LEU A 197 3.79 -7.35 19.47
C LEU A 197 5.30 -7.56 19.23
N VAL A 198 6.00 -8.19 20.18
CA VAL A 198 7.41 -8.60 20.00
C VAL A 198 7.55 -9.56 18.82
N ALA A 199 6.71 -10.59 18.74
CA ALA A 199 6.71 -11.53 17.63
C ALA A 199 6.44 -10.84 16.29
N PHE A 200 5.44 -9.95 16.24
CA PHE A 200 5.12 -9.16 15.05
C PHE A 200 6.30 -8.31 14.60
N HIS A 201 6.88 -7.53 15.51
CA HIS A 201 8.04 -6.68 15.20
C HIS A 201 9.23 -7.51 14.70
N THR A 202 9.44 -8.67 15.31
CA THR A 202 10.50 -9.61 14.92
C THR A 202 10.33 -10.14 13.50
N ARG A 203 9.11 -10.49 13.08
CA ARG A 203 8.80 -10.92 11.71
C ARG A 203 9.00 -9.82 10.68
N HIS A 204 8.79 -8.57 11.08
CA HIS A 204 8.92 -7.40 10.21
C HIS A 204 10.31 -6.74 10.25
N LYS A 205 11.27 -7.29 11.01
CA LYS A 205 12.58 -6.67 11.25
C LYS A 205 13.31 -6.32 9.96
N MET A 206 13.52 -7.32 9.08
CA MET A 206 14.24 -7.11 7.82
C MET A 206 13.50 -6.13 6.90
N GLN A 207 12.17 -6.14 6.94
CA GLN A 207 11.33 -5.24 6.15
C GLN A 207 11.49 -3.79 6.64
N LEU A 208 11.45 -3.55 7.94
CA LEU A 208 11.67 -2.21 8.50
C LEU A 208 13.10 -1.71 8.24
N LEU A 209 14.12 -2.57 8.35
CA LEU A 209 15.51 -2.19 8.04
C LEU A 209 15.71 -1.80 6.57
N ALA A 210 15.02 -2.47 5.64
CA ALA A 210 15.03 -2.12 4.23
C ALA A 210 14.46 -0.71 3.97
N HIS A 211 13.41 -0.32 4.69
CA HIS A 211 12.72 0.96 4.52
C HIS A 211 13.33 2.12 5.34
N ASP A 212 13.62 1.89 6.62
CA ASP A 212 14.15 2.88 7.53
C ASP A 212 14.77 2.23 8.80
N PRO A 213 16.11 2.11 8.87
CA PRO A 213 16.79 1.59 10.06
C PRO A 213 16.56 2.43 11.33
N ALA A 214 16.33 3.74 11.20
CA ALA A 214 16.02 4.60 12.34
C ALA A 214 14.60 4.33 12.85
N GLY A 215 13.63 4.28 11.93
CA GLY A 215 12.25 3.88 12.20
C GLY A 215 12.13 2.48 12.80
N HIS A 216 12.93 1.51 12.35
CA HIS A 216 13.04 0.20 12.98
C HIS A 216 13.42 0.31 14.46
N ARG A 217 14.45 1.11 14.80
CA ARG A 217 14.87 1.31 16.20
C ARG A 217 13.80 2.02 17.02
N ALA A 218 13.15 3.04 16.45
CA ALA A 218 12.06 3.75 17.12
C ALA A 218 10.88 2.83 17.44
N ALA A 219 10.44 2.02 16.47
CA ALA A 219 9.41 1.01 16.68
C ALA A 219 9.83 -0.04 17.74
N GLY A 220 11.09 -0.50 17.70
CA GLY A 220 11.63 -1.43 18.68
C GLY A 220 11.66 -0.87 20.11
N ALA A 221 11.91 0.43 20.28
CA ALA A 221 11.86 1.10 21.58
C ALA A 221 10.44 1.11 22.17
N VAL A 222 9.40 1.22 21.33
CA VAL A 222 8.00 1.07 21.76
C VAL A 222 7.72 -0.38 22.19
N VAL A 223 8.16 -1.36 21.40
CA VAL A 223 8.00 -2.80 21.70
C VAL A 223 8.62 -3.17 23.04
N ALA A 224 9.82 -2.67 23.34
CA ALA A 224 10.51 -2.92 24.61
C ALA A 224 9.73 -2.42 25.84
N ARG A 225 8.81 -1.46 25.65
CA ARG A 225 7.99 -0.86 26.70
C ARG A 225 6.54 -1.36 26.70
N ALA A 226 6.18 -2.30 25.84
CA ALA A 226 4.79 -2.75 25.62
C ALA A 226 4.11 -3.42 26.84
N GLY A 227 4.84 -3.68 27.92
CA GLY A 227 4.29 -4.14 29.21
C GLY A 227 4.20 -3.06 30.30
N ALA A 228 4.68 -1.84 30.03
CA ALA A 228 4.77 -0.75 31.01
C ALA A 228 3.76 0.39 30.76
N LEU A 229 3.23 0.50 29.53
CA LEU A 229 2.25 1.53 29.15
C LEU A 229 0.87 0.91 28.93
N PRO A 230 -0.21 1.72 28.97
CA PRO A 230 -1.53 1.29 28.53
C PRO A 230 -1.47 0.71 27.12
N ARG A 231 -2.33 -0.30 26.90
CA ARG A 231 -2.34 -1.05 25.64
C ARG A 231 -2.67 -0.19 24.44
N GLU A 232 -3.65 0.71 24.56
CA GLU A 232 -4.07 1.60 23.48
C GLU A 232 -2.98 2.62 23.11
N GLU A 233 -2.30 3.19 24.11
CA GLU A 233 -1.18 4.10 23.90
C GLU A 233 -0.01 3.39 23.20
N THR A 234 0.31 2.17 23.63
CA THR A 234 1.33 1.32 22.99
C THR A 234 0.95 1.01 21.54
N ALA A 235 -0.30 0.65 21.27
CA ALA A 235 -0.80 0.37 19.92
C ALA A 235 -0.66 1.60 19.01
N ALA A 236 -1.11 2.77 19.47
CA ALA A 236 -1.04 4.02 18.70
C ALA A 236 0.42 4.41 18.40
N ALA A 237 1.28 4.38 19.41
CA ALA A 237 2.70 4.71 19.26
C ALA A 237 3.42 3.75 18.29
N TYR A 238 3.20 2.43 18.45
CA TYR A 238 3.80 1.44 17.58
C TYR A 238 3.28 1.54 16.15
N ALA A 239 1.96 1.71 15.98
CA ALA A 239 1.35 1.86 14.66
C ALA A 239 1.89 3.09 13.92
N GLY A 240 2.01 4.23 14.62
CA GLY A 240 2.62 5.44 14.07
C GLY A 240 4.06 5.20 13.60
N ALA A 241 4.91 4.64 14.47
CA ALA A 241 6.32 4.37 14.14
C ALA A 241 6.46 3.36 12.99
N PHE A 242 5.67 2.28 13.00
CA PHE A 242 5.70 1.24 11.98
C PHE A 242 5.28 1.77 10.60
N ARG A 243 4.16 2.49 10.53
CA ARG A 243 3.65 3.07 9.27
C ARG A 243 4.58 4.17 8.74
N ALA A 244 5.14 4.99 9.63
CA ALA A 244 6.13 6.01 9.26
C ALA A 244 7.42 5.40 8.69
N ALA A 245 7.92 4.32 9.28
CA ALA A 245 9.09 3.61 8.76
C ALA A 245 8.83 3.09 7.34
N LEU A 246 7.70 2.42 7.11
CA LEU A 246 7.32 1.85 5.81
C LEU A 246 6.96 2.91 4.75
N ALA A 247 6.60 4.13 5.15
CA ALA A 247 6.36 5.22 4.23
C ALA A 247 7.63 5.66 3.48
N HIS A 248 8.82 5.38 4.02
CA HIS A 248 10.08 5.59 3.32
C HIS A 248 10.30 4.55 2.24
N ARG A 249 10.78 4.99 1.06
CA ARG A 249 11.14 4.08 -0.02
C ARG A 249 12.31 3.17 0.39
N ALA A 250 12.14 1.86 0.20
CA ALA A 250 13.22 0.90 0.30
C ALA A 250 14.29 1.18 -0.77
N ARG A 251 15.56 1.21 -0.35
CA ARG A 251 16.69 1.49 -1.25
C ARG A 251 17.46 0.20 -1.53
N PRO A 252 18.03 0.02 -2.74
CA PRO A 252 18.78 -1.20 -3.08
C PRO A 252 19.86 -1.56 -2.05
N GLY A 253 20.64 -0.59 -1.57
CA GLY A 253 21.66 -0.83 -0.54
C GLY A 253 21.11 -1.34 0.79
N ARG A 254 19.89 -0.93 1.19
CA ARG A 254 19.27 -1.42 2.43
C ARG A 254 18.65 -2.80 2.25
N ASN A 255 18.10 -3.08 1.06
CA ASN A 255 17.68 -4.43 0.69
C ASN A 255 18.87 -5.40 0.70
N VAL A 256 20.03 -5.00 0.15
CA VAL A 256 21.29 -5.77 0.22
C VAL A 256 21.67 -6.07 1.67
N ASN A 257 21.62 -5.06 2.55
CA ASN A 257 21.92 -5.26 3.96
C ASN A 257 20.94 -6.25 4.63
N ALA A 258 19.64 -6.15 4.36
CA ALA A 258 18.64 -7.10 4.86
C ALA A 258 18.87 -8.53 4.34
N LEU A 259 19.20 -8.69 3.06
CA LEU A 259 19.55 -9.99 2.46
C LEU A 259 20.82 -10.58 3.09
N GLN A 260 21.85 -9.76 3.32
CA GLN A 260 23.09 -10.19 3.98
C GLN A 260 22.85 -10.62 5.43
N HIS A 261 21.97 -9.92 6.16
CA HIS A 261 21.55 -10.36 7.49
C HIS A 261 20.86 -11.72 7.44
N CYS A 262 19.97 -11.95 6.48
CA CYS A 262 19.33 -13.26 6.29
C CYS A 262 20.37 -14.35 5.98
N LEU A 263 21.28 -14.10 5.03
CA LEU A 263 22.37 -15.02 4.68
C LEU A 263 23.26 -15.39 5.87
N GLY A 264 23.58 -14.41 6.73
CA GLY A 264 24.37 -14.62 7.94
C GLY A 264 23.72 -15.54 8.97
N MET A 265 22.38 -15.68 8.94
CA MET A 265 21.63 -16.56 9.83
C MET A 265 21.49 -18.00 9.31
N LEU A 266 21.89 -18.27 8.07
CA LEU A 266 21.82 -19.61 7.49
C LEU A 266 23.11 -20.40 7.75
N GLY A 267 22.94 -21.70 8.02
CA GLY A 267 24.01 -22.67 8.30
C GLY A 267 24.70 -23.23 7.06
N LEU A 268 24.77 -22.46 5.97
CA LEU A 268 25.23 -22.94 4.66
C LEU A 268 26.73 -23.20 4.61
N ASP A 269 27.11 -24.20 3.81
CA ASP A 269 28.49 -24.43 3.39
C ASP A 269 29.05 -23.23 2.60
N ARG A 270 30.38 -23.23 2.41
CA ARG A 270 31.08 -22.12 1.76
C ARG A 270 30.62 -21.91 0.32
N ALA A 271 30.41 -22.97 -0.46
CA ALA A 271 30.06 -22.85 -1.88
C ALA A 271 28.68 -22.20 -2.06
N ARG A 272 27.67 -22.65 -1.30
CA ARG A 272 26.32 -22.07 -1.31
C ARG A 272 26.32 -20.63 -0.80
N ARG A 273 27.09 -20.35 0.27
CA ARG A 273 27.22 -18.99 0.82
C ARG A 273 27.85 -18.03 -0.17
N ASP A 274 28.93 -18.43 -0.83
CA ASP A 274 29.63 -17.60 -1.83
C ASP A 274 28.73 -17.36 -3.06
N HIS A 275 27.98 -18.38 -3.50
CA HIS A 275 26.99 -18.24 -4.58
C HIS A 275 25.89 -17.22 -4.23
N LEU A 276 25.24 -17.35 -3.08
CA LEU A 276 24.21 -16.39 -2.64
C LEU A 276 24.77 -14.97 -2.49
N ALA A 277 25.99 -14.83 -1.93
CA ALA A 277 26.65 -13.53 -1.82
C ALA A 277 26.87 -12.90 -3.21
N GLY A 278 27.26 -13.71 -4.20
CA GLY A 278 27.36 -13.30 -5.60
C GLY A 278 26.03 -12.79 -6.16
N VAL A 279 24.93 -13.54 -5.96
CA VAL A 279 23.59 -13.15 -6.43
C VAL A 279 23.10 -11.85 -5.76
N ILE A 280 23.37 -11.68 -4.46
CA ILE A 280 23.09 -10.40 -3.76
C ILE A 280 23.91 -9.26 -4.38
N GLY A 281 25.16 -9.53 -4.77
CA GLY A 281 26.00 -8.61 -5.54
C GLY A 281 25.39 -8.23 -6.89
N SER A 282 24.88 -9.20 -7.64
CA SER A 282 24.18 -8.97 -8.91
C SER A 282 22.92 -8.11 -8.72
N TYR A 283 22.16 -8.32 -7.65
CA TYR A 283 21.02 -7.46 -7.32
C TYR A 283 21.46 -6.02 -7.02
N ARG A 284 22.53 -5.85 -6.23
CA ARG A 284 23.10 -4.53 -5.93
C ARG A 284 23.53 -3.78 -7.20
N ALA A 285 24.06 -4.50 -8.17
CA ALA A 285 24.48 -3.98 -9.46
C ALA A 285 23.34 -3.76 -10.46
N GLY A 286 22.09 -4.08 -10.11
CA GLY A 286 20.95 -3.96 -11.02
C GLY A 286 20.98 -4.98 -12.16
N LEU A 287 21.59 -6.15 -11.96
CA LEU A 287 21.64 -7.22 -12.98
C LEU A 287 20.51 -8.24 -12.82
N VAL A 288 19.99 -8.39 -11.60
CA VAL A 288 18.86 -9.27 -11.28
C VAL A 288 17.88 -8.52 -10.38
N PRO A 289 16.58 -8.87 -10.41
CA PRO A 289 15.59 -8.22 -9.58
C PRO A 289 15.61 -8.76 -8.13
N LEU A 290 14.98 -8.06 -7.18
CA LEU A 290 14.99 -8.44 -5.75
C LEU A 290 14.40 -9.85 -5.50
N SER A 291 13.45 -10.28 -6.33
CA SER A 291 12.84 -11.62 -6.23
C SER A 291 13.86 -12.76 -6.30
N VAL A 292 14.96 -12.61 -7.06
CA VAL A 292 15.95 -13.68 -7.24
C VAL A 292 16.71 -14.00 -5.94
N PRO A 293 17.45 -13.06 -5.31
CA PRO A 293 18.11 -13.36 -4.04
C PRO A 293 17.12 -13.68 -2.92
N ALA A 294 15.92 -13.08 -2.92
CA ALA A 294 14.91 -13.39 -1.91
C ALA A 294 14.40 -14.83 -2.01
N ALA A 295 14.15 -15.33 -3.23
CA ALA A 295 13.69 -16.70 -3.47
C ALA A 295 14.77 -17.73 -3.10
N LEU A 296 16.04 -17.48 -3.45
CA LEU A 296 17.12 -18.39 -3.07
C LEU A 296 17.32 -18.44 -1.55
N ILE A 297 17.30 -17.30 -0.86
CA ILE A 297 17.36 -17.27 0.60
C ILE A 297 16.19 -18.03 1.24
N ARG A 298 14.97 -17.90 0.69
CA ARG A 298 13.81 -18.68 1.17
C ARG A 298 14.05 -20.18 1.00
N HIS A 299 14.45 -20.59 -0.20
CA HIS A 299 14.73 -21.99 -0.52
C HIS A 299 15.79 -22.59 0.41
N ASP A 300 16.91 -21.90 0.58
CA ASP A 300 17.98 -22.35 1.48
C ASP A 300 17.54 -22.36 2.95
N ALA A 301 16.69 -21.42 3.37
CA ALA A 301 16.10 -21.43 4.69
C ALA A 301 15.12 -22.60 4.89
N GLU A 302 14.38 -23.05 3.86
CA GLU A 302 13.48 -24.21 3.94
C GLU A 302 14.24 -25.53 4.15
N GLY A 303 15.42 -25.67 3.56
CA GLY A 303 16.25 -26.87 3.68
C GLY A 303 17.03 -27.02 5.00
N GLU A 304 16.94 -26.06 5.92
CA GLU A 304 17.75 -26.01 7.14
C GLU A 304 16.87 -26.04 8.40
N GLU A 305 17.22 -26.88 9.38
CA GLU A 305 16.43 -27.04 10.62
C GLU A 305 16.87 -26.12 11.76
N ASN A 306 17.99 -25.42 11.60
CA ASN A 306 18.55 -24.57 12.66
C ASN A 306 17.66 -23.35 13.00
N GLN A 307 17.86 -22.78 14.19
CA GLN A 307 17.05 -21.66 14.69
C GLN A 307 17.17 -20.40 13.81
N GLY A 308 18.32 -20.17 13.19
CA GLY A 308 18.54 -19.04 12.28
C GLY A 308 17.70 -19.17 11.01
N ALA A 309 17.65 -20.36 10.40
CA ALA A 309 16.77 -20.65 9.28
C ALA A 309 15.29 -20.48 9.66
N ALA A 310 14.88 -20.98 10.84
CA ALA A 310 13.52 -20.77 11.35
C ALA A 310 13.17 -19.29 11.60
N TYR A 311 14.16 -18.45 11.90
CA TYR A 311 13.99 -17.00 11.99
C TYR A 311 13.81 -16.37 10.60
N VAL A 312 14.66 -16.76 9.64
CA VAL A 312 14.63 -16.25 8.25
C VAL A 312 13.31 -16.59 7.56
N ARG A 313 12.82 -17.83 7.67
CA ARG A 313 11.52 -18.26 7.10
C ARG A 313 10.34 -17.41 7.57
N ARG A 314 10.42 -16.80 8.75
CA ARG A 314 9.37 -15.97 9.33
C ARG A 314 9.45 -14.48 8.94
N GLN A 315 10.48 -14.08 8.19
CA GLN A 315 10.65 -12.68 7.79
C GLN A 315 9.68 -12.29 6.66
N THR A 316 8.80 -11.33 6.92
CA THR A 316 7.88 -10.77 5.90
C THR A 316 8.64 -10.07 4.78
N PHE A 317 9.88 -9.67 5.00
CA PHE A 317 10.74 -9.11 3.95
C PHE A 317 10.88 -10.06 2.75
N LEU A 318 10.90 -11.38 2.95
CA LEU A 318 11.12 -12.35 1.88
C LEU A 318 9.84 -12.73 1.13
N SER A 319 8.68 -12.62 1.79
CA SER A 319 7.35 -12.80 1.19
C SER A 319 6.37 -11.80 1.83
N PRO A 320 6.37 -10.53 1.37
CA PRO A 320 5.57 -9.46 1.98
C PRO A 320 4.08 -9.51 1.61
N TYR A 321 3.75 -10.23 0.55
CA TYR A 321 2.43 -10.40 -0.06
C TYR A 321 2.40 -11.75 -0.81
N PRO A 322 1.23 -12.24 -1.24
CA PRO A 322 1.10 -13.49 -2.00
C PRO A 322 1.98 -13.53 -3.25
N ASP A 323 2.64 -14.67 -3.48
CA ASP A 323 3.62 -14.84 -4.56
C ASP A 323 2.97 -14.73 -5.96
N GLU A 324 1.66 -15.06 -6.09
CA GLU A 324 0.91 -14.99 -7.34
C GLU A 324 0.65 -13.55 -7.84
N LEU A 325 0.96 -12.54 -7.04
CA LEU A 325 0.91 -11.15 -7.49
C LEU A 325 2.06 -10.81 -8.47
N VAL A 326 3.08 -11.68 -8.58
CA VAL A 326 4.20 -11.57 -9.54
C VAL A 326 4.84 -10.17 -9.50
N LEU A 327 5.19 -9.72 -8.30
CA LEU A 327 5.88 -8.45 -8.04
C LEU A 327 7.37 -8.73 -7.72
N ARG A 328 8.22 -7.69 -7.56
CA ARG A 328 9.69 -7.84 -7.37
C ARG A 328 10.45 -8.46 -8.53
N HIS A 329 9.89 -8.51 -9.74
CA HIS A 329 10.57 -9.01 -10.94
C HIS A 329 11.17 -7.91 -11.83
N HIS A 330 11.06 -6.64 -11.42
CA HIS A 330 11.64 -5.53 -12.16
C HIS A 330 13.13 -5.39 -11.86
N VAL A 331 13.94 -5.17 -12.90
CA VAL A 331 15.33 -4.72 -12.76
C VAL A 331 15.32 -3.21 -12.87
N ALA A 332 15.81 -2.51 -11.85
CA ALA A 332 15.93 -1.05 -11.92
C ALA A 332 17.00 -0.71 -12.96
N ALA A 333 16.57 -0.11 -14.08
CA ALA A 333 17.46 0.45 -15.09
C ALA A 333 18.18 1.70 -14.57
#